data_AF-A0A931WH22-F1
#
_entry.id   AF-A0A931WH22-F1
#
_cell.length_a   1.000
_cell.length_b   1.000
_cell.length_c   1.000
_cell.angle_alpha   90.00
_cell.angle_beta   90.00
_cell.angle_gamma   90.00
#
_symmetry.space_group_name_H-M   'P 1'
#
loop_
_entity.id
_entity.type
_entity.pdbx_description
1 polymer ?
#
loop_
_entity_poly.entity_id
_entity_poly.type
_entity_poly.pdbx_seq_one_letter_code
_entity_poly.pdbx_strand_id
1 'polypeptide(L)'
;MIFDLSDKKYLTLVLLPIFLIIFGLSLDIYGLRDCESIEQELNAVESALSDQQTFLIDPEIKNKGPIRTEIRKLENRRNRLKKELADCLDSVSSIKIVGVEFNQAIQYFQSQLLPIPGSPEAGPKPDNSVPLIAGKPTGIRVYINTPQSLINESAPVFISGKLLVRLRSPRGLVEEHMIESRNRALALAANQIDRGRIAHTLNFTIPSQWSRGKMEIQISAFLKRTADQAIVSSDALLRSIEFEAIHKVDVVELRVQLVNAQGNVVTPAVPEGTIRTSLNALAARLMPVAGFNISSLVFSSTQASAAGFIDFEEHRYRPLVGDAVVVAVLPNSAREVGCGRPLRRAAAVYFGTSDSTNVAEEFGHAVCGLRHPGGIRYPRYQTNYAPALTSDGQLPERVIGEFGYDPISETIFWPNAKDFMNGQRSFSGSSGAWISPFHYGILLDCFRNQEWRWPCNSRTNERCTDLIELNPHENPRPGICD
;
A
#
# COMPACT_ATOMS: atom_id res chain seq x y z
N MET A 1 28.97 -14.47 -41.39
CA MET A 1 27.74 -14.97 -40.75
C MET A 1 26.59 -14.51 -41.64
N ILE A 2 26.08 -15.40 -42.50
CA ILE A 2 25.04 -15.11 -43.49
C ILE A 2 23.70 -15.45 -42.82
N PHE A 3 22.85 -14.46 -42.58
CA PHE A 3 21.53 -14.69 -41.98
C PHE A 3 20.53 -15.11 -43.06
N ASP A 4 19.91 -16.26 -42.85
CA ASP A 4 18.78 -16.79 -43.60
C ASP A 4 17.53 -15.94 -43.31
N LEU A 5 16.93 -15.39 -44.38
CA LEU A 5 15.82 -14.42 -44.36
C LEU A 5 14.46 -15.08 -44.65
N SER A 6 14.24 -16.31 -44.21
CA SER A 6 13.00 -17.04 -44.47
C SER A 6 11.85 -16.74 -43.50
N ASP A 7 12.07 -15.98 -42.43
CA ASP A 7 11.01 -15.71 -41.42
C ASP A 7 10.40 -14.30 -41.56
N LYS A 8 9.30 -14.22 -42.32
CA LYS A 8 8.62 -12.96 -42.70
C LYS A 8 7.97 -12.20 -41.54
N LYS A 9 7.93 -12.73 -40.31
CA LYS A 9 7.28 -12.08 -39.15
C LYS A 9 8.18 -11.09 -38.41
N TYR A 10 9.50 -11.19 -38.53
CA TYR A 10 10.42 -10.27 -37.83
C TYR A 10 10.80 -9.04 -38.65
N LEU A 11 10.58 -9.06 -39.97
CA LEU A 11 10.88 -7.91 -40.84
C LEU A 11 9.93 -6.73 -40.60
N THR A 12 8.70 -6.98 -40.15
CA THR A 12 7.68 -5.94 -39.93
C THR A 12 7.87 -5.18 -38.61
N LEU A 13 8.46 -5.79 -37.57
CA LEU A 13 8.65 -5.13 -36.28
C LEU A 13 9.92 -4.28 -36.20
N VAL A 14 10.97 -4.63 -36.94
CA VAL A 14 12.25 -3.91 -36.91
C VAL A 14 12.30 -2.76 -37.93
N LEU A 15 11.51 -2.83 -39.01
CA LEU A 15 11.47 -1.77 -40.01
C LEU A 15 10.44 -0.67 -39.72
N LEU A 16 9.42 -0.91 -38.89
CA LEU A 16 8.41 0.12 -38.56
C LEU A 16 9.01 1.39 -37.90
N PRO A 17 9.95 1.30 -36.94
CA PRO A 17 10.55 2.49 -36.34
C PRO A 17 11.47 3.23 -37.34
N ILE A 18 12.17 2.50 -38.20
CA ILE A 18 13.08 3.06 -39.21
C ILE A 18 12.28 3.73 -40.34
N PHE A 19 11.13 3.18 -40.73
CA PHE A 19 10.22 3.79 -41.70
C PHE A 19 9.58 5.07 -41.15
N LEU A 20 9.26 5.12 -39.85
CA LEU A 20 8.75 6.33 -39.20
C LEU A 20 9.80 7.45 -39.11
N ILE A 21 11.07 7.11 -38.88
CA ILE A 21 12.18 8.08 -38.84
C ILE A 21 12.53 8.62 -40.23
N ILE A 22 12.52 7.77 -41.27
CA ILE A 22 12.88 8.19 -42.64
C ILE A 22 11.77 9.03 -43.30
N PHE A 23 10.49 8.83 -42.94
CA PHE A 23 9.36 9.56 -43.52
C PHE A 23 8.86 10.75 -42.68
N GLY A 24 9.52 11.10 -41.57
CA GLY A 24 9.15 12.28 -40.78
C GLY A 24 7.74 12.24 -40.20
N LEU A 25 7.17 11.04 -40.02
CA LEU A 25 5.87 10.88 -39.37
C LEU A 25 6.12 10.85 -37.86
N SER A 26 6.00 12.02 -37.21
CA SER A 26 5.92 12.07 -35.75
C SER A 26 4.71 11.26 -35.30
N LEU A 27 4.94 10.31 -34.41
CA LEU A 27 3.87 9.67 -33.66
C LEU A 27 3.31 10.72 -32.70
N ASP A 28 2.32 11.49 -33.17
CA ASP A 28 1.44 12.34 -32.34
C ASP A 28 0.53 11.44 -31.49
N ILE A 29 1.12 10.70 -30.55
CA ILE A 29 0.40 9.97 -29.54
C ILE A 29 -0.03 11.00 -28.48
N TYR A 30 -1.26 11.48 -28.64
CA TYR A 30 -1.94 12.55 -27.89
C TYR A 30 -1.34 13.95 -28.12
N GLY A 31 -1.90 14.67 -29.11
CA GLY A 31 -1.56 16.04 -29.49
C GLY A 31 -1.74 17.09 -28.38
N LEU A 32 -0.88 17.07 -27.38
CA LEU A 32 -0.59 18.18 -26.49
C LEU A 32 0.60 18.93 -27.08
N ARG A 33 0.32 20.02 -27.79
CA ARG A 33 1.38 20.98 -28.14
C ARG A 33 1.86 21.62 -26.84
N ASP A 34 3.17 21.70 -26.64
CA ASP A 34 3.71 22.48 -25.53
C ASP A 34 3.36 23.96 -25.70
N CYS A 35 3.27 24.69 -24.58
CA CYS A 35 2.84 26.09 -24.62
C CYS A 35 3.83 26.98 -25.39
N GLU A 36 5.11 26.61 -25.43
CA GLU A 36 6.16 27.34 -26.15
C GLU A 36 5.93 27.27 -27.66
N SER A 37 5.54 26.12 -28.20
CA SER A 37 5.17 25.91 -29.60
C SER A 37 3.91 26.70 -29.99
N ILE A 38 2.92 26.75 -29.09
CA ILE A 38 1.71 27.57 -29.29
C ILE A 38 2.07 29.06 -29.29
N GLU A 39 2.95 29.49 -28.39
CA GLU A 39 3.44 30.88 -28.30
C GLU A 39 4.27 31.28 -29.54
N GLN A 40 5.17 30.41 -30.00
CA GLN A 40 5.94 30.62 -31.23
C GLN A 40 5.03 30.74 -32.46
N GLU A 41 4.02 29.88 -32.60
CA GLU A 41 3.06 30.01 -33.70
C GLU A 41 2.21 31.29 -33.58
N LEU A 42 1.79 31.65 -32.37
CA LEU A 42 1.05 32.89 -32.13
C LEU A 42 1.87 34.10 -32.59
N ASN A 43 3.15 34.16 -32.24
CA ASN A 43 4.06 35.22 -32.66
C ASN A 43 4.21 35.27 -34.20
N ALA A 44 4.32 34.11 -34.87
CA ALA A 44 4.38 34.04 -36.32
C ALA A 44 3.08 34.56 -36.99
N VAL A 45 1.91 34.21 -36.45
CA VAL A 45 0.61 34.70 -36.94
C VAL A 45 0.46 36.20 -36.71
N GLU A 46 0.91 36.73 -35.57
CA GLU A 46 0.89 38.18 -35.30
C GLU A 46 1.81 38.95 -36.24
N SER A 47 2.99 38.42 -36.57
CA SER A 47 3.88 39.00 -37.59
C SER A 47 3.22 39.02 -38.97
N ALA A 48 2.68 37.89 -39.43
CA ALA A 48 2.03 37.80 -40.74
C ALA A 48 0.82 38.74 -40.85
N LEU A 49 0.08 38.93 -39.74
CA LEU A 49 -1.07 39.84 -39.68
C LEU A 49 -0.63 41.31 -39.80
N SER A 50 0.49 41.68 -39.18
CA SER A 50 1.12 43.01 -39.36
C SER A 50 1.53 43.28 -40.81
N ASP A 51 2.13 42.29 -41.48
CA ASP A 51 2.52 42.41 -42.89
C ASP A 51 1.30 42.60 -43.80
N GLN A 52 0.23 41.81 -43.60
CA GLN A 52 -1.02 41.94 -44.37
C GLN A 52 -1.72 43.27 -44.15
N GLN A 53 -1.68 43.82 -42.93
CA GLN A 53 -2.23 45.13 -42.64
C GLN A 53 -1.47 46.25 -43.37
N THR A 54 -0.15 46.11 -43.53
CA THR A 54 0.66 47.06 -44.30
C THR A 54 0.23 47.10 -45.77
N PHE A 55 0.00 45.95 -46.40
CA PHE A 55 -0.52 45.88 -47.78
C PHE A 55 -1.94 46.47 -47.91
N LEU A 56 -2.74 46.44 -46.85
CA LEU A 56 -4.09 47.00 -46.88
C LEU A 56 -4.08 48.54 -46.97
N ILE A 57 -3.02 49.20 -46.50
CA ILE A 57 -2.86 50.66 -46.51
C ILE A 57 -2.28 51.16 -47.85
N ASP A 58 -1.60 50.28 -48.59
CA ASP A 58 -1.00 50.62 -49.88
C ASP A 58 -2.06 51.10 -50.91
N PRO A 59 -1.93 52.31 -51.47
CA PRO A 59 -2.86 52.85 -52.46
C PRO A 59 -2.74 52.18 -53.84
N GLU A 60 -1.62 51.52 -54.16
CA GLU A 60 -1.39 50.91 -55.47
C GLU A 60 -2.19 49.60 -55.64
N ILE A 61 -2.55 48.95 -54.53
CA ILE A 61 -3.30 47.70 -54.55
C ILE A 61 -4.79 47.97 -54.79
N LYS A 62 -5.23 47.81 -56.05
CA LYS A 62 -6.62 48.05 -56.46
C LYS A 62 -7.61 46.99 -55.96
N ASN A 63 -7.19 45.72 -55.84
CA ASN A 63 -8.06 44.64 -55.37
C ASN A 63 -7.66 44.16 -53.95
N LYS A 64 -8.26 44.77 -52.93
CA LYS A 64 -8.00 44.45 -51.52
C LYS A 64 -8.83 43.26 -50.98
N GLY A 65 -9.68 42.65 -51.80
CA GLY A 65 -10.58 41.56 -51.40
C GLY A 65 -9.85 40.33 -50.83
N PRO A 66 -8.82 39.79 -51.53
CA PRO A 66 -8.03 38.67 -51.04
C PRO A 66 -7.30 38.98 -49.73
N ILE A 67 -6.70 40.16 -49.60
CA ILE A 67 -5.98 40.61 -48.38
C ILE A 67 -6.93 40.64 -47.18
N ARG A 68 -8.13 41.20 -47.32
CA ARG A 68 -9.14 41.20 -46.24
C ARG A 68 -9.55 39.80 -45.82
N THR A 69 -9.64 38.87 -46.78
CA THR A 69 -9.97 37.46 -46.49
C THR A 69 -8.86 36.79 -45.70
N GLU A 70 -7.60 37.05 -46.05
CA GLU A 70 -6.45 36.49 -45.35
C GLU A 70 -6.27 37.08 -43.95
N ILE A 71 -6.45 38.40 -43.78
CA ILE A 71 -6.49 39.05 -42.46
C ILE A 71 -7.53 38.37 -41.56
N ARG A 72 -8.75 38.14 -42.06
CA ARG A 72 -9.81 37.47 -41.27
C ARG A 72 -9.43 36.05 -40.86
N LYS A 73 -8.74 35.29 -41.72
CA LYS A 73 -8.21 33.96 -41.38
C LYS A 73 -7.13 34.04 -40.30
N LEU A 74 -6.17 34.96 -40.45
CA LEU A 74 -5.10 35.18 -39.47
C LEU A 74 -5.66 35.64 -38.12
N GLU A 75 -6.66 36.52 -38.09
CA GLU A 75 -7.34 36.95 -36.87
C GLU A 75 -8.03 35.78 -36.15
N ASN A 76 -8.75 34.94 -36.90
CA ASN A 76 -9.37 33.74 -36.35
C ASN A 76 -8.32 32.78 -35.80
N ARG A 77 -7.20 32.58 -36.51
CA ARG A 77 -6.10 31.73 -36.05
C ARG A 77 -5.43 32.30 -34.79
N ARG A 78 -5.14 33.61 -34.75
CA ARG A 78 -4.60 34.32 -33.58
C ARG A 78 -5.51 34.15 -32.36
N ASN A 79 -6.81 34.37 -32.52
CA ASN A 79 -7.75 34.25 -31.40
C ASN A 79 -7.85 32.80 -30.89
N ARG A 80 -7.80 31.82 -31.80
CA ARG A 80 -7.73 30.40 -31.44
C ARG A 80 -6.45 30.06 -30.68
N LEU A 81 -5.29 30.48 -31.18
CA LEU A 81 -3.99 30.26 -30.53
C LEU A 81 -3.89 30.97 -29.18
N LYS A 82 -4.44 32.18 -29.03
CA LYS A 82 -4.52 32.87 -27.72
C LYS A 82 -5.33 32.08 -26.71
N LYS A 83 -6.46 31.50 -27.14
CA LYS A 83 -7.26 30.61 -26.29
C LYS A 83 -6.50 29.34 -25.94
N GLU A 84 -5.92 28.66 -26.93
CA GLU A 84 -5.11 27.45 -26.71
C GLU A 84 -3.93 27.73 -25.78
N LEU A 85 -3.26 28.88 -25.92
CA LEU A 85 -2.17 29.31 -25.04
C LEU A 85 -2.67 29.61 -23.63
N ALA A 86 -3.81 30.29 -23.47
CA ALA A 86 -4.40 30.53 -22.15
C ALA A 86 -4.78 29.22 -21.45
N ASP A 87 -5.45 28.30 -22.16
CA ASP A 87 -5.79 26.96 -21.65
C ASP A 87 -4.52 26.18 -21.30
N CYS A 88 -3.48 26.29 -22.12
CA CYS A 88 -2.17 25.69 -21.87
C CYS A 88 -1.53 26.30 -20.61
N LEU A 89 -1.43 27.63 -20.51
CA LEU A 89 -0.87 28.36 -19.38
C LEU A 89 -1.61 28.09 -18.07
N ASP A 90 -2.93 27.99 -18.10
CA ASP A 90 -3.74 27.61 -16.95
C ASP A 90 -3.41 26.17 -16.49
N SER A 91 -3.15 25.30 -17.46
CA SER A 91 -2.72 23.92 -17.21
C SER A 91 -1.27 23.78 -16.70
N VAL A 92 -0.38 24.75 -16.93
CA VAL A 92 1.03 24.77 -16.42
C VAL A 92 1.28 25.74 -15.27
N SER A 93 0.32 26.58 -14.90
CA SER A 93 0.45 27.51 -13.76
C SER A 93 -0.15 26.97 -12.46
N SER A 94 -0.90 25.86 -12.52
CA SER A 94 -1.49 25.20 -11.37
C SER A 94 -0.72 23.94 -10.96
N ILE A 95 -0.60 23.73 -9.65
CA ILE A 95 -0.19 22.43 -9.10
C ILE A 95 -1.33 21.43 -9.27
N LYS A 96 -1.02 20.17 -9.59
CA LYS A 96 -2.04 19.14 -9.86
C LYS A 96 -1.89 17.95 -8.92
N ILE A 97 -3.01 17.50 -8.35
CA ILE A 97 -3.05 16.21 -7.65
C ILE A 97 -3.03 15.12 -8.72
N VAL A 98 -1.94 14.37 -8.83
CA VAL A 98 -1.76 13.31 -9.83
C VAL A 98 -2.06 11.91 -9.30
N GLY A 99 -2.18 11.76 -7.98
CA GLY A 99 -2.47 10.49 -7.35
C GLY A 99 -2.83 10.60 -5.88
N VAL A 100 -3.59 9.63 -5.39
CA VAL A 100 -3.99 9.54 -3.98
C VAL A 100 -3.90 8.07 -3.56
N GLU A 101 -3.12 7.78 -2.54
CA GLU A 101 -2.98 6.46 -1.93
C GLU A 101 -3.71 6.43 -0.58
N PHE A 102 -4.59 5.44 -0.38
CA PHE A 102 -5.31 5.17 0.85
C PHE A 102 -4.73 3.93 1.53
N ASN A 103 -4.14 4.10 2.70
CA ASN A 103 -3.32 3.05 3.30
C ASN A 103 -3.56 2.91 4.82
N GLN A 104 -3.81 1.68 5.28
CA GLN A 104 -3.93 1.33 6.71
C GLN A 104 -2.83 0.36 7.19
N ALA A 105 -2.03 -0.14 6.25
CA ALA A 105 -0.83 -0.96 6.47
C ALA A 105 -0.05 -1.08 5.15
N ILE A 106 -0.69 -1.67 4.15
CA ILE A 106 -0.14 -1.94 2.82
C ILE A 106 -1.20 -1.58 1.77
N GLN A 107 -0.76 -1.10 0.60
CA GLN A 107 -1.66 -0.75 -0.49
C GLN A 107 -0.95 -0.86 -1.84
N TYR A 108 -1.68 -1.33 -2.86
CA TYR A 108 -1.21 -1.25 -4.24
C TYR A 108 -1.38 0.17 -4.75
N PHE A 109 -0.29 0.77 -5.24
CA PHE A 109 -0.34 2.10 -5.83
C PHE A 109 0.80 2.25 -6.85
N GLN A 110 0.42 2.42 -8.13
CA GLN A 110 1.30 2.32 -9.29
C GLN A 110 2.17 1.05 -9.25
N SER A 111 1.56 -0.03 -8.74
CA SER A 111 2.26 -1.24 -8.38
C SER A 111 2.88 -1.90 -9.61
N GLN A 112 4.18 -2.15 -9.56
CA GLN A 112 4.92 -2.90 -10.60
C GLN A 112 4.99 -4.39 -10.27
N LEU A 113 4.20 -4.81 -9.29
CA LEU A 113 4.19 -6.17 -8.81
C LEU A 113 3.73 -7.13 -9.88
N LEU A 114 4.62 -8.06 -10.22
CA LEU A 114 4.34 -9.06 -11.21
C LEU A 114 3.32 -10.07 -10.67
N PRO A 115 2.44 -10.58 -11.54
CA PRO A 115 1.55 -11.67 -11.20
C PRO A 115 2.31 -12.83 -10.56
N ILE A 116 1.78 -13.37 -9.47
CA ILE A 116 2.24 -14.64 -8.92
C ILE A 116 1.81 -15.76 -9.89
N PRO A 117 2.74 -16.50 -10.52
CA PRO A 117 2.37 -17.60 -11.40
C PRO A 117 1.56 -18.66 -10.64
N GLY A 118 0.37 -18.99 -11.13
CA GLY A 118 -0.51 -20.00 -10.52
C GLY A 118 -1.48 -19.48 -9.45
N SER A 119 -1.45 -18.18 -9.10
CA SER A 119 -2.52 -17.57 -8.31
C SER A 119 -3.66 -17.11 -9.24
N PRO A 120 -4.94 -17.38 -8.93
CA PRO A 120 -6.07 -16.79 -9.67
C PRO A 120 -6.11 -15.26 -9.60
N GLU A 121 -5.31 -14.66 -8.72
CA GLU A 121 -5.13 -13.22 -8.58
C GLU A 121 -3.94 -12.64 -9.37
N ALA A 122 -3.39 -13.40 -10.31
CA ALA A 122 -2.26 -13.03 -11.16
C ALA A 122 -2.59 -11.83 -12.08
N GLY A 123 -2.14 -10.63 -11.71
CA GLY A 123 -2.25 -9.42 -12.53
C GLY A 123 -1.74 -8.16 -11.81
N PRO A 124 -1.42 -7.09 -12.54
CA PRO A 124 -1.28 -5.76 -11.95
C PRO A 124 -2.53 -5.45 -11.13
N LYS A 125 -2.34 -5.12 -9.85
CA LYS A 125 -3.45 -4.79 -8.95
C LYS A 125 -3.80 -3.30 -9.11
N PRO A 126 -5.09 -2.94 -9.23
CA PRO A 126 -5.48 -1.54 -9.32
C PRO A 126 -5.04 -0.74 -8.11
N ASP A 127 -4.79 0.55 -8.32
CA ASP A 127 -4.51 1.48 -7.22
C ASP A 127 -5.63 1.44 -6.19
N ASN A 128 -5.25 1.41 -4.91
CA ASN A 128 -6.18 1.40 -3.79
C ASN A 128 -7.10 0.17 -3.72
N SER A 129 -6.68 -0.97 -4.28
CA SER A 129 -7.49 -2.20 -4.31
C SER A 129 -7.44 -3.05 -3.03
N VAL A 130 -6.52 -2.78 -2.10
CA VAL A 130 -6.58 -3.37 -0.74
C VAL A 130 -7.74 -2.69 0.02
N PRO A 131 -8.75 -3.45 0.49
CA PRO A 131 -9.89 -2.91 1.20
C PRO A 131 -9.49 -2.19 2.50
N LEU A 132 -10.14 -1.05 2.78
CA LEU A 132 -9.95 -0.32 4.02
C LEU A 132 -10.86 -0.92 5.09
N ILE A 133 -10.32 -1.18 6.28
CA ILE A 133 -11.07 -1.82 7.38
C ILE A 133 -11.59 -0.76 8.33
N ALA A 134 -12.84 -0.95 8.76
CA ALA A 134 -13.51 -0.05 9.68
C ALA A 134 -12.80 -0.03 11.05
N GLY A 135 -12.74 1.15 11.67
CA GLY A 135 -12.17 1.32 13.00
C GLY A 135 -10.64 1.36 13.06
N LYS A 136 -9.96 1.45 11.91
CA LYS A 136 -8.51 1.61 11.83
C LYS A 136 -8.11 3.04 11.40
N PRO A 137 -6.99 3.59 11.89
CA PRO A 137 -6.48 4.84 11.35
C PRO A 137 -6.12 4.67 9.88
N THR A 138 -6.47 5.65 9.06
CA THR A 138 -6.27 5.58 7.60
C THR A 138 -5.38 6.70 7.14
N GLY A 139 -4.23 6.34 6.59
CA GLY A 139 -3.31 7.25 5.94
C GLY A 139 -3.81 7.62 4.55
N ILE A 140 -3.72 8.91 4.22
CA ILE A 140 -3.94 9.40 2.86
C ILE A 140 -2.66 10.10 2.42
N ARG A 141 -2.04 9.57 1.36
CA ARG A 141 -0.85 10.18 0.76
C ARG A 141 -1.22 10.76 -0.59
N VAL A 142 -1.02 12.06 -0.74
CA VAL A 142 -1.40 12.81 -1.94
C VAL A 142 -0.16 13.20 -2.71
N TYR A 143 -0.12 12.78 -3.98
CA TYR A 143 0.97 12.98 -4.91
C TYR A 143 0.67 14.22 -5.74
N ILE A 144 1.55 15.22 -5.66
CA ILE A 144 1.35 16.53 -6.29
C ILE A 144 2.40 16.74 -7.36
N ASN A 145 1.96 16.95 -8.59
CA ASN A 145 2.81 17.44 -9.67
C ASN A 145 2.88 18.97 -9.61
N THR A 146 4.09 19.49 -9.44
CA THR A 146 4.39 20.91 -9.59
C THR A 146 5.05 21.15 -10.95
N PRO A 147 4.50 22.05 -11.79
CA PRO A 147 5.16 22.50 -13.01
C PRO A 147 6.55 23.09 -12.75
N GLN A 148 7.51 22.81 -13.64
CA GLN A 148 8.90 23.28 -13.48
C GLN A 148 9.02 24.81 -13.38
N SER A 149 8.11 25.55 -14.02
CA SER A 149 8.01 27.02 -13.93
C SER A 149 7.82 27.52 -12.49
N LEU A 150 7.21 26.73 -11.61
CA LEU A 150 7.00 27.04 -10.19
C LEU A 150 8.09 26.48 -9.27
N ILE A 151 8.97 25.62 -9.78
CA ILE A 151 10.09 25.00 -9.04
C ILE A 151 11.37 25.85 -9.15
N ASN A 152 11.44 26.78 -10.12
CA ASN A 152 12.61 27.62 -10.39
C ASN A 152 12.82 28.71 -9.34
N GLU A 153 13.33 28.32 -8.18
CA GLU A 153 13.90 29.20 -7.16
C GLU A 153 15.16 28.57 -6.58
N SER A 154 16.13 29.39 -6.18
CA SER A 154 17.37 28.98 -5.53
C SER A 154 17.17 28.29 -4.16
N ALA A 155 15.92 28.04 -3.77
CA ALA A 155 15.51 27.47 -2.49
C ALA A 155 14.38 26.43 -2.68
N PRO A 156 14.29 25.41 -1.80
CA PRO A 156 13.20 24.44 -1.84
C PRO A 156 11.83 25.09 -1.66
N VAL A 157 10.90 24.82 -2.57
CA VAL A 157 9.51 25.25 -2.48
C VAL A 157 8.67 24.13 -1.88
N PHE A 158 7.74 24.47 -0.98
CA PHE A 158 6.91 23.50 -0.27
C PHE A 158 5.42 23.68 -0.57
N ILE A 159 4.73 22.54 -0.61
CA ILE A 159 3.28 22.44 -0.74
C ILE A 159 2.71 22.07 0.62
N SER A 160 1.58 22.69 0.98
CA SER A 160 0.73 22.30 2.11
C SER A 160 -0.61 21.82 1.57
N GLY A 161 -1.43 21.16 2.38
CA GLY A 161 -2.76 20.76 1.93
C GLY A 161 -3.76 20.59 3.05
N LYS A 162 -5.02 20.49 2.63
CA LYS A 162 -6.18 20.30 3.48
C LYS A 162 -7.01 19.15 2.97
N LEU A 163 -7.58 18.39 3.90
CA LEU A 163 -8.49 17.31 3.66
C LEU A 163 -9.80 17.62 4.40
N LEU A 164 -10.86 17.90 3.65
CA LEU A 164 -12.20 18.00 4.18
C LEU A 164 -12.85 16.62 4.15
N VAL A 165 -13.24 16.12 5.32
CA VAL A 165 -13.91 14.84 5.51
C VAL A 165 -15.38 15.07 5.80
N ARG A 166 -16.28 14.43 5.05
CA ARG A 166 -17.72 14.46 5.28
C ARG A 166 -18.19 13.11 5.83
N LEU A 167 -18.63 13.11 7.08
CA LEU A 167 -19.15 11.95 7.79
C LEU A 167 -20.67 11.99 7.75
N ARG A 168 -21.31 10.88 7.40
CA ARG A 168 -22.77 10.76 7.51
C ARG A 168 -23.12 10.05 8.82
N SER A 169 -23.78 10.77 9.73
CA SER A 169 -24.30 10.19 10.96
C SER A 169 -25.41 9.16 10.66
N PRO A 170 -25.72 8.24 11.61
CA PRO A 170 -26.85 7.32 11.47
C PRO A 170 -28.21 8.02 11.26
N ARG A 171 -28.33 9.30 11.65
CA ARG A 171 -29.54 10.12 11.47
C ARG A 171 -29.55 10.86 10.12
N GLY A 172 -28.55 10.66 9.27
CA GLY A 172 -28.44 11.32 7.98
C GLY A 172 -27.82 12.73 8.02
N LEU A 173 -27.51 13.28 9.21
CA LEU A 173 -26.77 14.53 9.33
C LEU A 173 -25.35 14.35 8.79
N VAL A 174 -24.87 15.35 8.05
CA VAL A 174 -23.50 15.40 7.54
C VAL A 174 -22.65 16.26 8.47
N GLU A 175 -21.60 15.68 9.04
CA GLU A 175 -20.59 16.36 9.82
C GLU A 175 -19.35 16.58 8.93
N GLU A 176 -18.81 17.80 8.95
CA GLU A 176 -17.62 18.15 8.17
C GLU A 176 -16.43 18.39 9.10
N HIS A 177 -15.31 17.73 8.81
CA HIS A 177 -14.07 17.87 9.57
C HIS A 177 -12.92 18.24 8.63
N MET A 178 -12.22 19.32 8.95
CA MET A 178 -11.00 19.71 8.23
C MET A 178 -9.78 19.09 8.91
N ILE A 179 -8.94 18.41 8.14
CA ILE A 179 -7.64 17.87 8.57
C ILE A 179 -6.55 18.59 7.78
N GLU A 180 -5.61 19.21 8.48
CA GLU A 180 -4.40 19.79 7.88
C GLU A 180 -3.38 18.68 7.59
N SER A 181 -2.55 18.84 6.56
CA SER A 181 -1.49 17.87 6.28
C SER A 181 -0.49 17.80 7.44
N ARG A 182 -0.08 16.58 7.83
CA ARG A 182 0.87 16.36 8.94
C ARG A 182 2.28 16.83 8.60
N ASN A 183 2.59 16.94 7.31
CA ASN A 183 3.83 17.46 6.78
C ASN A 183 3.58 18.49 5.67
N ARG A 184 4.67 19.14 5.25
CA ARG A 184 4.75 19.85 3.98
C ARG A 184 5.45 18.95 2.96
N ALA A 185 4.95 18.93 1.73
CA ALA A 185 5.57 18.20 0.63
C ALA A 185 6.55 19.10 -0.12
N LEU A 186 7.64 18.56 -0.64
CA LEU A 186 8.53 19.24 -1.57
C LEU A 186 7.81 19.40 -2.91
N ALA A 187 7.89 20.58 -3.51
CA ALA A 187 7.37 20.83 -4.85
C ALA A 187 8.26 20.14 -5.89
N LEU A 188 7.70 19.15 -6.58
CA LEU A 188 8.42 18.28 -7.52
C LEU A 188 7.58 18.02 -8.77
N ALA A 189 8.25 17.80 -9.89
CA ALA A 189 7.58 17.26 -11.07
C ALA A 189 7.15 15.80 -10.81
N ALA A 190 6.07 15.34 -11.46
CA ALA A 190 5.48 14.02 -11.23
C ALA A 190 6.48 12.86 -11.33
N ASN A 191 7.39 12.92 -12.30
CA ASN A 191 8.42 11.90 -12.54
C ASN A 191 9.59 11.93 -11.53
N GLN A 192 9.64 12.94 -10.66
CA GLN A 192 10.62 13.07 -9.57
C GLN A 192 10.04 12.66 -8.21
N ILE A 193 8.74 12.40 -8.14
CA ILE A 193 8.09 11.96 -6.91
C ILE A 193 8.54 10.54 -6.59
N ASP A 194 9.07 10.35 -5.39
CA ASP A 194 9.55 9.07 -4.88
C ASP A 194 8.58 8.62 -3.79
N ARG A 195 7.84 7.54 -4.05
CA ARG A 195 6.87 6.96 -3.11
C ARG A 195 7.51 6.55 -1.78
N GLY A 196 8.81 6.26 -1.76
CA GLY A 196 9.55 5.91 -0.55
C GLY A 196 9.88 7.08 0.37
N ARG A 197 9.65 8.33 -0.08
CA ARG A 197 10.00 9.54 0.68
C ARG A 197 8.76 10.28 1.15
N ILE A 198 8.60 10.37 2.46
CA ILE A 198 7.42 11.02 3.06
C ILE A 198 7.30 12.50 2.67
N ALA A 199 8.43 13.18 2.50
CA ALA A 199 8.48 14.58 2.10
C ALA A 199 8.06 14.80 0.63
N HIS A 200 7.87 13.77 -0.19
CA HIS A 200 7.43 13.93 -1.59
C HIS A 200 5.89 13.85 -1.72
N THR A 201 5.17 13.60 -0.62
CA THR A 201 3.70 13.51 -0.58
C THR A 201 3.14 14.40 0.53
N LEU A 202 1.91 14.89 0.37
CA LEU A 202 1.14 15.41 1.50
C LEU A 202 0.53 14.22 2.22
N ASN A 203 0.70 14.13 3.54
CA ASN A 203 0.22 13.00 4.32
C ASN A 203 -0.85 13.47 5.32
N PHE A 204 -1.96 12.75 5.35
CA PHE A 204 -3.07 12.98 6.26
C PHE A 204 -3.39 11.67 6.98
N THR A 205 -3.93 11.77 8.20
CA THR A 205 -4.42 10.60 8.95
C THR A 205 -5.89 10.83 9.29
N ILE A 206 -6.79 10.02 8.74
CA ILE A 206 -8.17 9.92 9.22
C ILE A 206 -8.14 9.08 10.51
N PRO A 207 -8.63 9.62 11.64
CA PRO A 207 -8.72 8.87 12.88
C PRO A 207 -9.58 7.61 12.77
N SER A 208 -9.27 6.60 13.60
CA SER A 208 -9.98 5.32 13.61
C SER A 208 -11.49 5.46 13.88
N GLN A 209 -11.89 6.42 14.71
CA GLN A 209 -13.31 6.68 15.01
C GLN A 209 -14.13 7.16 13.81
N TRP A 210 -13.48 7.73 12.79
CA TRP A 210 -14.14 8.24 11.58
C TRP A 210 -14.11 7.23 10.43
N SER A 211 -13.14 6.30 10.43
CA SER A 211 -12.93 5.31 9.37
C SER A 211 -14.00 4.20 9.41
N ARG A 212 -15.24 4.50 9.01
CA ARG A 212 -16.38 3.57 9.02
C ARG A 212 -17.36 3.87 7.88
N GLY A 213 -17.92 2.83 7.27
CA GLY A 213 -18.93 2.96 6.21
C GLY A 213 -18.40 3.73 4.99
N LYS A 214 -19.29 4.41 4.27
CA LYS A 214 -18.93 5.28 3.14
C LYS A 214 -18.65 6.69 3.62
N MET A 215 -17.59 7.29 3.10
CA MET A 215 -17.15 8.64 3.42
C MET A 215 -16.82 9.38 2.13
N GLU A 216 -17.16 10.67 2.09
CA GLU A 216 -16.70 11.57 1.04
C GLU A 216 -15.56 12.43 1.57
N ILE A 217 -14.53 12.60 0.75
CA ILE A 217 -13.39 13.44 1.07
C ILE A 217 -13.13 14.42 -0.06
N GLN A 218 -12.68 15.61 0.30
CA GLN A 218 -12.25 16.65 -0.64
C GLN A 218 -10.84 17.10 -0.27
N ILE A 219 -9.91 16.94 -1.21
CA ILE A 219 -8.49 17.22 -1.02
C ILE A 219 -8.14 18.50 -1.78
N SER A 220 -7.41 19.39 -1.13
CA SER A 220 -6.86 20.59 -1.77
C SER A 220 -5.41 20.79 -1.39
N ALA A 221 -4.58 21.14 -2.37
CA ALA A 221 -3.16 21.44 -2.19
C ALA A 221 -2.89 22.92 -2.49
N PHE A 222 -1.92 23.50 -1.80
CA PHE A 222 -1.58 24.91 -1.89
C PHE A 222 -0.06 25.07 -1.88
N LEU A 223 0.47 25.78 -2.89
CA LEU A 223 1.85 26.23 -2.91
C LEU A 223 1.97 27.51 -2.09
N LYS A 224 2.88 27.53 -1.11
CA LYS A 224 3.11 28.70 -0.25
C LYS A 224 4.56 29.17 -0.37
N ARG A 225 4.80 30.47 -0.63
CA ARG A 225 6.14 31.09 -0.50
C ARG A 225 6.43 31.52 0.92
N THR A 226 5.41 32.07 1.58
CA THR A 226 5.43 32.56 2.95
C THR A 226 4.32 31.87 3.75
N ALA A 227 4.35 31.94 5.08
CA ALA A 227 3.37 31.26 5.93
C ALA A 227 1.91 31.61 5.58
N ASP A 228 1.66 32.83 5.10
CA ASP A 228 0.33 33.44 5.03
C ASP A 228 -0.22 33.65 3.62
N GLN A 229 0.57 33.40 2.55
CA GLN A 229 0.12 33.66 1.18
C GLN A 229 0.25 32.41 0.30
N ALA A 230 -0.89 31.81 -0.05
CA ALA A 230 -0.97 30.81 -1.10
C ALA A 230 -0.76 31.50 -2.45
N ILE A 231 0.21 31.01 -3.22
CA ILE A 231 0.52 31.53 -4.56
C ILE A 231 -0.39 30.85 -5.59
N VAL A 232 -0.51 29.54 -5.45
CA VAL A 232 -1.19 28.65 -6.40
C VAL A 232 -1.91 27.57 -5.61
N SER A 233 -3.13 27.24 -6.03
CA SER A 233 -3.91 26.13 -5.46
C SER A 233 -4.15 25.07 -6.53
N SER A 234 -4.28 23.81 -6.11
CA SER A 234 -4.85 22.79 -6.97
C SER A 234 -6.37 22.95 -7.05
N ASP A 235 -6.98 22.40 -8.09
CA ASP A 235 -8.40 22.05 -8.03
C ASP A 235 -8.67 21.12 -6.84
N ALA A 236 -9.87 21.23 -6.27
CA ALA A 236 -10.29 20.35 -5.20
C ALA A 236 -10.63 18.96 -5.78
N LEU A 237 -9.97 17.92 -5.25
CA LEU A 237 -10.21 16.55 -5.66
C LEU A 237 -11.23 15.88 -4.74
N LEU A 238 -12.41 15.59 -5.27
CA LEU A 238 -13.45 14.82 -4.56
C LEU A 238 -13.22 13.31 -4.76
N ARG A 239 -13.31 12.54 -3.66
CA ARG A 239 -13.27 11.08 -3.67
C ARG A 239 -14.29 10.52 -2.69
N SER A 240 -14.77 9.30 -2.97
CA SER A 240 -15.49 8.49 -1.99
C SER A 240 -14.61 7.31 -1.60
N ILE A 241 -14.54 7.05 -0.30
CA ILE A 241 -13.86 5.89 0.27
C ILE A 241 -14.86 5.07 1.07
N GLU A 242 -14.66 3.75 1.12
CA GLU A 242 -15.53 2.83 1.83
C GLU A 242 -14.70 1.96 2.77
N PHE A 243 -15.19 1.82 4.00
CA PHE A 243 -14.59 1.00 5.04
C PHE A 243 -15.42 -0.24 5.27
N GLU A 244 -14.80 -1.40 5.07
CA GLU A 244 -15.39 -2.70 5.31
C GLU A 244 -15.45 -3.00 6.81
N ALA A 245 -16.62 -3.41 7.28
CA ALA A 245 -16.80 -3.84 8.66
C ALA A 245 -16.29 -5.28 8.82
N ILE A 246 -15.16 -5.44 9.51
CA ILE A 246 -14.64 -6.74 9.91
C ILE A 246 -14.86 -6.94 11.40
N HIS A 247 -15.28 -8.14 11.79
CA HIS A 247 -15.54 -8.48 13.18
C HIS A 247 -14.27 -8.40 14.03
N LYS A 248 -14.44 -8.06 15.30
CA LYS A 248 -13.36 -8.20 16.29
C LYS A 248 -13.11 -9.67 16.55
N VAL A 249 -11.87 -9.99 16.90
CA VAL A 249 -11.48 -11.36 17.29
C VAL A 249 -11.47 -11.47 18.80
N ASP A 250 -12.15 -12.49 19.31
CA ASP A 250 -12.12 -12.82 20.73
C ASP A 250 -10.79 -13.52 21.04
N VAL A 251 -10.07 -12.98 22.01
CA VAL A 251 -8.75 -13.46 22.41
C VAL A 251 -8.73 -13.67 23.93
N VAL A 252 -8.21 -14.81 24.35
CA VAL A 252 -7.90 -15.08 25.75
C VAL A 252 -6.39 -15.04 25.95
N GLU A 253 -5.91 -14.02 26.67
CA GLU A 253 -4.56 -14.02 27.23
C GLU A 253 -4.48 -15.07 28.33
N LEU A 254 -3.69 -16.11 28.13
CA LEU A 254 -3.51 -17.18 29.09
C LEU A 254 -2.14 -17.05 29.77
N ARG A 255 -2.13 -16.58 31.00
CA ARG A 255 -0.92 -16.43 31.81
C ARG A 255 -0.57 -17.74 32.47
N VAL A 256 0.48 -18.38 31.97
CA VAL A 256 0.91 -19.70 32.44
C VAL A 256 1.89 -19.53 33.60
N GLN A 257 1.52 -20.01 34.78
CA GLN A 257 2.40 -20.11 35.92
C GLN A 257 3.05 -21.49 35.93
N LEU A 258 4.38 -21.55 35.88
CA LEU A 258 5.11 -22.81 35.87
C LEU A 258 5.33 -23.30 37.30
N VAL A 259 4.85 -24.50 37.62
CA VAL A 259 5.13 -25.16 38.90
C VAL A 259 6.36 -26.04 38.72
N ASN A 260 7.45 -25.69 39.41
CA ASN A 260 8.69 -26.45 39.32
C ASN A 260 8.60 -27.78 40.11
N ALA A 261 9.64 -28.62 40.03
CA ALA A 261 9.67 -29.92 40.72
C ALA A 261 9.57 -29.82 42.26
N GLN A 262 9.87 -28.65 42.83
CA GLN A 262 9.76 -28.36 44.26
C GLN A 262 8.38 -27.78 44.65
N GLY A 263 7.45 -27.65 43.70
CA GLY A 263 6.13 -27.05 43.91
C GLY A 263 6.13 -25.52 43.90
N ASN A 264 7.26 -24.87 43.62
CA ASN A 264 7.33 -23.42 43.56
C ASN A 264 6.69 -22.92 42.26
N VAL A 265 5.89 -21.87 42.38
CA VAL A 265 5.22 -21.21 41.26
C VAL A 265 6.14 -20.13 40.68
N VAL A 266 6.44 -20.25 39.39
CA VAL A 266 7.17 -19.26 38.59
C VAL A 266 6.17 -18.56 37.69
N THR A 267 5.95 -17.27 37.94
CA THR A 267 5.02 -16.46 37.14
C THR A 267 5.72 -15.86 35.92
N PRO A 268 4.97 -15.53 34.84
CA PRO A 268 5.53 -14.77 33.75
C PRO A 268 6.04 -13.41 34.24
N ALA A 269 7.26 -13.04 33.82
CA ALA A 269 7.86 -11.75 34.16
C ALA A 269 7.19 -10.56 33.43
N VAL A 270 6.33 -10.86 32.45
CA VAL A 270 5.66 -9.88 31.61
C VAL A 270 4.58 -9.13 32.40
N PRO A 271 4.59 -7.79 32.41
CA PRO A 271 3.53 -7.00 33.04
C PRO A 271 2.14 -7.36 32.50
N GLU A 272 1.14 -7.30 33.36
CA GLU A 272 -0.25 -7.46 32.97
C GLU A 272 -0.64 -6.45 31.88
N GLY A 273 -1.44 -6.89 30.90
CA GLY A 273 -1.88 -6.04 29.80
C GLY A 273 -0.87 -5.88 28.65
N THR A 274 0.34 -6.43 28.74
CA THR A 274 1.32 -6.37 27.62
C THR A 274 0.75 -6.98 26.34
N ILE A 275 0.09 -8.15 26.42
CA ILE A 275 -0.59 -8.79 25.28
C ILE A 275 -1.66 -7.87 24.69
N ARG A 276 -2.46 -7.25 25.55
CA ARG A 276 -3.50 -6.30 25.13
C ARG A 276 -2.89 -5.14 24.35
N THR A 277 -1.81 -4.56 24.84
CA THR A 277 -1.10 -3.47 24.16
C THR A 277 -0.53 -3.93 22.82
N SER A 278 0.15 -5.09 22.77
CA SER A 278 0.73 -5.64 21.55
C SER A 278 -0.34 -5.94 20.50
N LEU A 279 -1.39 -6.68 20.85
CA LEU A 279 -2.48 -7.00 19.94
C LEU A 279 -3.20 -5.73 19.46
N ASN A 280 -3.49 -4.78 20.33
CA ASN A 280 -4.08 -3.51 19.90
C ASN A 280 -3.18 -2.76 18.92
N ALA A 281 -1.86 -2.76 19.12
CA ALA A 281 -0.91 -2.18 18.18
C ALA A 281 -0.91 -2.93 16.84
N LEU A 282 -1.00 -4.27 16.84
CA LEU A 282 -1.09 -5.08 15.63
C LEU A 282 -2.39 -4.83 14.85
N ALA A 283 -3.54 -4.76 15.54
CA ALA A 283 -4.81 -4.39 14.92
C ALA A 283 -4.73 -3.00 14.31
N ALA A 284 -4.15 -2.02 15.02
CA ALA A 284 -4.07 -0.66 14.53
C ALA A 284 -3.13 -0.50 13.32
N ARG A 285 -2.03 -1.28 13.26
CA ARG A 285 -0.91 -1.05 12.31
C ARG A 285 -0.80 -2.06 11.17
N LEU A 286 -1.06 -3.34 11.43
CA LEU A 286 -0.70 -4.43 10.51
C LEU A 286 -1.89 -5.27 10.05
N MET A 287 -2.73 -5.72 10.97
CA MET A 287 -3.73 -6.74 10.69
C MET A 287 -5.04 -6.15 10.13
N PRO A 288 -5.69 -6.78 9.13
CA PRO A 288 -6.99 -6.36 8.61
C PRO A 288 -8.16 -6.68 9.57
N VAL A 289 -8.11 -6.17 10.79
CA VAL A 289 -9.12 -6.42 11.83
C VAL A 289 -9.50 -5.12 12.53
N ALA A 290 -10.77 -4.98 12.92
CA ALA A 290 -11.26 -3.81 13.66
C ALA A 290 -10.73 -3.74 15.11
N GLY A 291 -10.16 -4.83 15.62
CA GLY A 291 -9.60 -4.93 16.96
C GLY A 291 -9.84 -6.29 17.61
N PHE A 292 -9.52 -6.36 18.90
CA PHE A 292 -9.59 -7.59 19.69
C PHE A 292 -10.48 -7.40 20.92
N ASN A 293 -11.26 -8.42 21.27
CA ASN A 293 -11.93 -8.52 22.57
C ASN A 293 -11.06 -9.41 23.45
N ILE A 294 -10.29 -8.80 24.35
CA ILE A 294 -9.28 -9.51 25.11
C ILE A 294 -9.76 -9.72 26.55
N SER A 295 -9.86 -10.98 26.95
CA SER A 295 -9.98 -11.42 28.35
C SER A 295 -8.69 -12.08 28.81
N SER A 296 -8.45 -12.15 30.12
CA SER A 296 -7.25 -12.77 30.67
C SER A 296 -7.61 -13.88 31.64
N LEU A 297 -6.86 -14.98 31.61
CA LEU A 297 -6.98 -16.13 32.49
C LEU A 297 -5.58 -16.50 33.03
N VAL A 298 -5.51 -16.93 34.29
CA VAL A 298 -4.29 -17.46 34.89
C VAL A 298 -4.41 -18.97 35.01
N PHE A 299 -3.37 -19.69 34.62
CA PHE A 299 -3.36 -21.15 34.62
C PHE A 299 -2.03 -21.67 35.13
N SER A 300 -2.04 -22.63 36.05
CA SER A 300 -0.81 -23.25 36.57
C SER A 300 -0.53 -24.56 35.81
N SER A 301 0.69 -24.73 35.31
CA SER A 301 1.14 -25.94 34.61
C SER A 301 2.50 -26.39 35.10
N THR A 302 2.77 -27.69 35.07
CA THR A 302 4.11 -28.26 35.27
C THR A 302 4.91 -28.36 33.95
N GLN A 303 4.29 -28.06 32.80
CA GLN A 303 4.91 -28.15 31.48
C GLN A 303 5.61 -26.84 31.09
N ALA A 304 6.92 -26.91 30.82
CA ALA A 304 7.77 -25.73 30.60
C ALA A 304 8.14 -25.44 29.12
N SER A 305 7.44 -26.04 28.14
CA SER A 305 7.68 -25.77 26.70
C SER A 305 6.43 -25.21 26.00
N ALA A 306 6.62 -24.43 24.93
CA ALA A 306 5.54 -23.80 24.18
C ALA A 306 4.75 -24.84 23.36
N ALA A 307 5.45 -25.76 22.69
CA ALA A 307 4.88 -26.90 22.00
C ALA A 307 4.17 -27.84 22.98
N GLY A 308 4.79 -28.12 24.14
CA GLY A 308 4.17 -28.92 25.19
C GLY A 308 2.92 -28.26 25.75
N PHE A 309 2.92 -26.94 25.92
CA PHE A 309 1.74 -26.19 26.32
C PHE A 309 0.59 -26.31 25.30
N ILE A 310 0.87 -26.08 24.01
CA ILE A 310 -0.15 -26.17 22.96
C ILE A 310 -0.68 -27.59 22.81
N ASP A 311 0.21 -28.58 22.83
CA ASP A 311 -0.17 -29.98 22.60
C ASP A 311 -0.92 -30.58 23.80
N PHE A 312 -0.53 -30.21 25.04
CA PHE A 312 -0.98 -30.87 26.26
C PHE A 312 -2.11 -30.16 27.01
N GLU A 313 -2.15 -28.81 26.99
CA GLU A 313 -3.10 -28.05 27.81
C GLU A 313 -4.38 -27.63 27.06
N GLU A 314 -4.45 -27.82 25.74
CA GLU A 314 -5.63 -27.48 24.94
C GLU A 314 -6.91 -28.12 25.46
N HIS A 315 -6.88 -29.42 25.76
CA HIS A 315 -8.03 -30.15 26.29
C HIS A 315 -8.56 -29.55 27.60
N ARG A 316 -7.71 -28.84 28.36
CA ARG A 316 -8.09 -28.24 29.64
C ARG A 316 -8.64 -26.83 29.51
N TYR A 317 -8.06 -25.99 28.65
CA TYR A 317 -8.54 -24.62 28.50
C TYR A 317 -9.62 -24.45 27.43
N ARG A 318 -9.69 -25.32 26.41
CA ARG A 318 -10.68 -25.20 25.32
C ARG A 318 -12.13 -25.14 25.82
N PRO A 319 -12.56 -25.96 26.81
CA PRO A 319 -13.90 -25.84 27.39
C PRO A 319 -14.15 -24.50 28.09
N LEU A 320 -13.09 -23.81 28.55
CA LEU A 320 -13.18 -22.54 29.27
C LEU A 320 -13.23 -21.32 28.34
N VAL A 321 -12.55 -21.40 27.19
CA VAL A 321 -12.37 -20.26 26.28
C VAL A 321 -13.26 -20.31 25.03
N GLY A 322 -13.92 -21.46 24.79
CA GLY A 322 -14.79 -21.65 23.64
C GLY A 322 -14.05 -21.49 22.32
N ASP A 323 -14.55 -20.61 21.45
CA ASP A 323 -14.01 -20.37 20.10
C ASP A 323 -12.90 -19.33 20.01
N ALA A 324 -12.59 -18.66 21.12
CA ALA A 324 -11.58 -17.62 21.19
C ALA A 324 -10.18 -18.13 20.81
N VAL A 325 -9.36 -17.21 20.31
CA VAL A 325 -7.93 -17.43 20.10
C VAL A 325 -7.23 -17.37 21.44
N VAL A 326 -6.41 -18.36 21.76
CA VAL A 326 -5.63 -18.36 23.00
C VAL A 326 -4.24 -17.85 22.71
N VAL A 327 -3.81 -16.82 23.43
CA VAL A 327 -2.43 -16.31 23.41
C VAL A 327 -1.81 -16.59 24.77
N ALA A 328 -0.96 -17.62 24.84
CA ALA A 328 -0.32 -18.01 26.08
C ALA A 328 0.96 -17.20 26.35
N VAL A 329 1.09 -16.69 27.56
CA VAL A 329 2.27 -15.97 28.07
C VAL A 329 3.02 -16.90 29.00
N LEU A 330 4.23 -17.29 28.58
CA LEU A 330 5.09 -18.21 29.31
C LEU A 330 6.15 -17.47 30.14
N PRO A 331 6.60 -18.02 31.29
CA PRO A 331 7.75 -17.47 32.02
C PRO A 331 9.07 -17.58 31.27
N ASN A 332 10.03 -16.72 31.62
CA ASN A 332 11.37 -16.67 30.99
C ASN A 332 12.16 -17.98 31.13
N SER A 333 11.76 -18.88 32.03
CA SER A 333 12.36 -20.21 32.18
C SER A 333 11.86 -21.22 31.15
N ALA A 334 10.86 -20.89 30.33
CA ALA A 334 10.38 -21.77 29.27
C ALA A 334 11.42 -21.90 28.13
N ARG A 335 11.57 -23.10 27.58
CA ARG A 335 12.68 -23.44 26.65
C ARG A 335 12.45 -23.07 25.18
N GLU A 336 11.29 -22.53 24.80
CA GLU A 336 10.90 -22.28 23.41
C GLU A 336 10.39 -20.85 23.20
N VAL A 337 10.72 -20.25 22.04
CA VAL A 337 10.55 -18.82 21.72
C VAL A 337 9.14 -18.46 21.19
N GLY A 338 8.39 -19.46 20.71
CA GLY A 338 7.05 -19.26 20.17
C GLY A 338 6.60 -20.49 19.40
N CYS A 339 5.28 -20.70 19.33
CA CYS A 339 4.67 -21.68 18.45
C CYS A 339 3.18 -21.32 18.23
N GLY A 340 2.73 -21.28 16.98
CA GLY A 340 1.35 -21.05 16.61
C GLY A 340 0.79 -22.24 15.86
N ARG A 341 -0.38 -22.75 16.27
CA ARG A 341 -1.02 -23.91 15.61
C ARG A 341 -2.42 -23.58 15.11
N PRO A 342 -2.63 -23.54 13.78
CA PRO A 342 -3.93 -23.14 13.20
C PRO A 342 -5.07 -24.08 13.57
N LEU A 343 -4.82 -25.39 13.63
CA LEU A 343 -5.86 -26.38 13.97
C LEU A 343 -6.45 -26.20 15.37
N ARG A 344 -5.73 -25.51 16.26
CA ARG A 344 -6.04 -25.40 17.69
C ARG A 344 -6.41 -23.98 18.10
N ARG A 345 -6.32 -23.01 17.17
CA ARG A 345 -6.49 -21.56 17.42
C ARG A 345 -5.71 -21.08 18.64
N ALA A 346 -4.50 -21.60 18.79
CA ALA A 346 -3.65 -21.36 19.94
C ALA A 346 -2.28 -20.87 19.46
N ALA A 347 -1.90 -19.69 19.94
CA ALA A 347 -0.56 -19.14 19.87
C ALA A 347 0.05 -19.22 21.26
N ALA A 348 1.23 -19.81 21.38
CA ALA A 348 2.07 -19.63 22.55
C ALA A 348 3.18 -18.67 22.17
N VAL A 349 3.31 -17.59 22.95
CA VAL A 349 4.35 -16.59 22.72
C VAL A 349 5.20 -16.49 23.98
N TYR A 350 6.51 -16.66 23.80
CA TYR A 350 7.48 -16.44 24.85
C TYR A 350 7.95 -14.98 24.82
N PHE A 351 8.01 -14.35 26.00
CA PHE A 351 8.28 -12.91 26.14
C PHE A 351 9.55 -12.61 26.93
N GLY A 352 10.55 -13.49 26.87
CA GLY A 352 11.90 -13.10 27.28
C GLY A 352 12.45 -11.92 26.49
N THR A 353 11.84 -11.61 25.33
CA THR A 353 12.04 -10.39 24.54
C THR A 353 10.66 -9.78 24.25
N SER A 354 10.47 -8.50 24.57
CA SER A 354 9.17 -7.81 24.52
C SER A 354 8.73 -7.41 23.09
N ASP A 355 8.99 -8.24 22.08
CA ASP A 355 8.81 -7.84 20.68
C ASP A 355 7.39 -8.15 20.16
N SER A 356 6.68 -7.10 19.75
CA SER A 356 5.36 -7.21 19.10
C SER A 356 5.39 -8.03 17.80
N THR A 357 6.55 -8.17 17.17
CA THR A 357 6.72 -8.94 15.91
C THR A 357 6.49 -10.43 16.15
N ASN A 358 7.05 -11.00 17.23
CA ASN A 358 6.81 -12.40 17.60
C ASN A 358 5.32 -12.65 17.88
N VAL A 359 4.65 -11.70 18.56
CA VAL A 359 3.20 -11.79 18.76
C VAL A 359 2.46 -11.84 17.43
N ALA A 360 2.87 -11.01 16.47
CA ALA A 360 2.25 -10.97 15.14
C ALA A 360 2.42 -12.28 14.38
N GLU A 361 3.65 -12.79 14.33
CA GLU A 361 4.02 -14.03 13.63
C GLU A 361 3.24 -15.21 14.19
N GLU A 362 3.32 -15.43 15.50
CA GLU A 362 2.66 -16.56 16.16
C GLU A 362 1.14 -16.45 16.14
N PHE A 363 0.60 -15.24 16.25
CA PHE A 363 -0.83 -15.00 16.08
C PHE A 363 -1.26 -15.31 14.63
N GLY A 364 -0.48 -14.89 13.64
CA GLY A 364 -0.71 -15.20 12.23
C GLY A 364 -0.76 -16.71 11.97
N HIS A 365 0.23 -17.45 12.50
CA HIS A 365 0.24 -18.92 12.48
C HIS A 365 -1.01 -19.52 13.12
N ALA A 366 -1.34 -19.10 14.34
CA ALA A 366 -2.42 -19.69 15.13
C ALA A 366 -3.82 -19.39 14.58
N VAL A 367 -4.01 -18.22 13.98
CA VAL A 367 -5.34 -17.73 13.66
C VAL A 367 -5.71 -18.00 12.20
N CYS A 368 -4.77 -17.77 11.29
CA CYS A 368 -5.01 -17.88 9.86
C CYS A 368 -4.09 -18.88 9.17
N GLY A 369 -3.30 -19.64 9.94
CA GLY A 369 -2.41 -20.65 9.38
C GLY A 369 -1.35 -20.08 8.45
N LEU A 370 -0.94 -18.82 8.70
CA LEU A 370 0.18 -18.23 7.96
C LEU A 370 1.41 -19.13 8.10
N ARG A 371 2.32 -19.05 7.14
CA ARG A 371 3.55 -19.83 7.14
C ARG A 371 4.73 -18.94 6.85
N HIS A 372 5.90 -19.33 7.34
CA HIS A 372 7.14 -18.70 6.94
C HIS A 372 7.37 -18.89 5.43
N PRO A 373 7.85 -17.87 4.71
CA PRO A 373 8.33 -18.04 3.35
C PRO A 373 9.48 -19.05 3.32
N GLY A 374 9.28 -20.17 2.60
CA GLY A 374 10.28 -21.23 2.43
C GLY A 374 10.02 -22.52 3.23
N GLY A 375 8.99 -22.58 4.08
CA GLY A 375 8.59 -23.81 4.77
C GLY A 375 7.95 -24.83 3.82
N ILE A 376 8.72 -25.86 3.44
CA ILE A 376 8.34 -27.17 2.86
C ILE A 376 7.28 -27.13 1.72
N ARG A 377 7.76 -27.31 0.48
CA ARG A 377 7.00 -27.67 -0.74
C ARG A 377 5.94 -26.67 -1.23
N TYR A 378 6.07 -25.39 -0.94
CA TYR A 378 5.63 -24.43 -1.95
C TYR A 378 6.60 -24.49 -3.14
N PRO A 379 6.14 -24.38 -4.40
CA PRO A 379 7.05 -24.26 -5.53
C PRO A 379 8.14 -23.24 -5.17
N ARG A 380 9.39 -23.47 -5.58
CA ARG A 380 10.53 -22.55 -5.38
C ARG A 380 10.33 -21.13 -5.98
N TYR A 381 9.12 -20.84 -6.43
CA TYR A 381 8.63 -19.53 -6.82
C TYR A 381 7.59 -19.14 -5.78
N GLN A 382 7.87 -18.12 -4.97
CA GLN A 382 6.91 -17.15 -4.40
C GLN A 382 7.48 -16.55 -3.10
N THR A 383 8.47 -15.67 -3.23
CA THR A 383 8.40 -14.45 -2.41
C THR A 383 7.28 -13.63 -3.00
N ASN A 384 6.32 -13.23 -2.19
CA ASN A 384 4.99 -12.90 -2.67
C ASN A 384 4.89 -11.67 -3.55
N TYR A 385 5.92 -10.84 -3.61
CA TYR A 385 5.94 -9.63 -4.42
C TYR A 385 7.41 -9.29 -4.67
N ALA A 386 7.84 -9.30 -5.92
CA ALA A 386 9.22 -9.05 -6.29
C ALA A 386 9.49 -7.54 -6.44
N PRO A 387 10.25 -6.89 -5.54
CA PRO A 387 11.10 -5.80 -6.02
C PRO A 387 12.09 -6.42 -7.03
N ALA A 388 12.60 -5.62 -7.97
CA ALA A 388 13.47 -6.06 -9.07
C ALA A 388 14.41 -7.22 -8.65
N LEU A 389 14.46 -8.27 -9.48
CA LEU A 389 15.30 -9.45 -9.26
C LEU A 389 16.70 -9.03 -8.77
N THR A 390 17.25 -9.75 -7.80
CA THR A 390 18.68 -9.61 -7.47
C THR A 390 19.52 -9.90 -8.72
N SER A 391 20.78 -9.48 -8.74
CA SER A 391 21.64 -9.60 -9.93
C SER A 391 21.83 -11.04 -10.44
N ASP A 392 21.49 -12.04 -9.63
CA ASP A 392 21.46 -13.47 -9.93
C ASP A 392 20.06 -14.01 -10.30
N GLY A 393 19.07 -13.14 -10.51
CA GLY A 393 17.72 -13.53 -10.90
C GLY A 393 16.88 -14.12 -9.76
N GLN A 394 17.34 -14.01 -8.51
CA GLN A 394 16.56 -14.45 -7.35
C GLN A 394 15.70 -13.31 -6.78
N LEU A 395 14.69 -13.69 -6.01
CA LEU A 395 13.91 -12.72 -5.28
C LEU A 395 14.49 -12.58 -3.88
N PRO A 396 14.63 -11.37 -3.33
CA PRO A 396 15.06 -11.23 -1.94
C PRO A 396 14.05 -11.94 -1.04
N GLU A 397 14.50 -13.01 -0.39
CA GLU A 397 13.62 -13.84 0.42
C GLU A 397 12.97 -13.02 1.55
N ARG A 398 11.67 -13.26 1.74
CA ARG A 398 10.89 -12.80 2.91
C ARG A 398 10.73 -11.28 3.01
N VAL A 399 10.58 -10.57 1.88
CA VAL A 399 10.28 -9.12 1.84
C VAL A 399 8.80 -8.83 1.58
N ILE A 400 8.36 -7.60 1.88
CA ILE A 400 6.96 -7.18 1.66
C ILE A 400 6.60 -6.93 0.20
N GLY A 401 7.58 -6.53 -0.61
CA GLY A 401 7.48 -6.30 -2.06
C GLY A 401 6.69 -5.07 -2.50
N GLU A 402 5.89 -4.47 -1.63
CA GLU A 402 5.16 -3.22 -1.87
C GLU A 402 5.55 -2.18 -0.81
N PHE A 403 5.35 -0.89 -1.07
CA PHE A 403 5.53 0.13 -0.03
C PHE A 403 4.46 -0.01 1.06
N GLY A 404 4.91 -0.25 2.29
CA GLY A 404 4.07 -0.12 3.48
C GLY A 404 4.02 1.31 3.97
N TYR A 405 2.93 1.68 4.64
CA TYR A 405 2.81 2.97 5.31
C TYR A 405 2.09 2.82 6.64
N ASP A 406 2.75 3.28 7.70
CA ASP A 406 2.15 3.39 9.02
C ASP A 406 1.52 4.77 9.22
N PRO A 407 0.18 4.89 9.24
CA PRO A 407 -0.47 6.18 9.39
C PRO A 407 -0.37 6.78 10.80
N ILE A 408 0.07 6.01 11.79
CA ILE A 408 0.26 6.46 13.18
C ILE A 408 1.63 7.12 13.31
N SER A 409 2.69 6.38 12.98
CA SER A 409 4.08 6.84 13.10
C SER A 409 4.62 7.56 11.86
N GLU A 410 3.81 7.66 10.80
CA GLU A 410 4.20 8.26 9.52
C GLU A 410 5.46 7.63 8.93
N THR A 411 5.60 6.32 9.11
CA THR A 411 6.78 5.57 8.67
C THR A 411 6.46 4.85 7.36
N ILE A 412 7.34 5.01 6.37
CA ILE A 412 7.27 4.28 5.11
C ILE A 412 8.16 3.04 5.22
N PHE A 413 7.61 1.90 4.84
CA PHE A 413 8.35 0.65 4.71
C PHE A 413 8.64 0.42 3.23
N TRP A 414 9.92 0.30 2.90
CA TRP A 414 10.36 0.05 1.54
C TRP A 414 9.95 -1.36 1.08
N PRO A 415 9.80 -1.62 -0.23
CA PRO A 415 9.49 -2.94 -0.76
C PRO A 415 10.45 -4.07 -0.29
N ASN A 416 11.69 -3.73 0.07
CA ASN A 416 12.67 -4.68 0.60
C ASN A 416 12.61 -4.87 2.12
N ALA A 417 11.70 -4.19 2.83
CA ALA A 417 11.43 -4.43 4.23
C ALA A 417 10.96 -5.88 4.43
N LYS A 418 11.28 -6.47 5.58
CA LYS A 418 10.96 -7.87 5.83
C LYS A 418 9.48 -8.03 6.12
N ASP A 419 8.90 -9.12 5.64
CA ASP A 419 7.56 -9.50 6.04
C ASP A 419 7.58 -9.99 7.50
N PHE A 420 6.56 -9.73 8.32
CA PHE A 420 6.53 -10.16 9.72
C PHE A 420 6.49 -11.68 9.89
N MET A 421 6.16 -12.43 8.83
CA MET A 421 6.27 -13.89 8.76
C MET A 421 7.64 -14.35 8.27
N ASN A 422 8.68 -13.52 8.30
CA ASN A 422 9.99 -13.91 7.75
C ASN A 422 10.68 -15.05 8.53
N GLY A 423 10.22 -15.44 9.72
CA GLY A 423 10.74 -16.57 10.49
C GLY A 423 12.14 -16.37 11.08
N GLN A 424 12.70 -15.14 11.02
CA GLN A 424 13.91 -14.80 11.76
C GLN A 424 13.52 -14.28 13.15
N ARG A 425 13.75 -15.13 14.17
CA ARG A 425 13.37 -14.98 15.59
C ARG A 425 13.97 -13.79 16.35
N SER A 426 14.62 -12.84 15.68
CA SER A 426 15.37 -11.78 16.33
C SER A 426 15.17 -10.44 15.63
N PHE A 427 14.09 -9.73 15.98
CA PHE A 427 13.96 -8.29 15.76
C PHE A 427 14.22 -7.53 17.07
N SER A 428 15.42 -7.68 17.64
CA SER A 428 15.90 -6.72 18.64
C SER A 428 16.38 -5.45 17.93
N GLY A 429 15.45 -4.66 17.40
CA GLY A 429 15.78 -3.40 16.73
C GLY A 429 14.59 -2.82 15.97
N SER A 430 14.38 -1.52 16.16
CA SER A 430 13.34 -0.63 15.63
C SER A 430 13.21 -0.54 14.10
N SER A 431 13.60 -1.57 13.36
CA SER A 431 13.71 -1.56 11.90
C SER A 431 13.19 -2.85 11.29
N GLY A 432 11.94 -2.82 10.81
CA GLY A 432 11.73 -3.22 9.42
C GLY A 432 10.90 -4.47 9.13
N ALA A 433 10.26 -5.10 10.13
CA ALA A 433 9.20 -6.08 9.84
C ALA A 433 7.87 -5.36 9.59
N TRP A 434 7.21 -5.68 8.48
CA TRP A 434 5.92 -5.15 8.07
C TRP A 434 5.09 -6.25 7.42
N ILE A 435 3.90 -5.94 6.90
CA ILE A 435 3.05 -6.94 6.24
C ILE A 435 3.12 -6.81 4.71
N SER A 436 3.37 -7.92 4.01
CA SER A 436 3.22 -7.99 2.55
C SER A 436 1.74 -7.97 2.15
N PRO A 437 1.41 -7.54 0.92
CA PRO A 437 0.04 -7.65 0.43
C PRO A 437 -0.50 -9.09 0.43
N PHE A 438 0.36 -10.11 0.40
CA PHE A 438 -0.04 -11.52 0.37
C PHE A 438 -0.52 -12.00 1.73
N HIS A 439 0.30 -11.81 2.77
CA HIS A 439 -0.13 -12.16 4.12
C HIS A 439 -1.30 -11.28 4.56
N TYR A 440 -1.36 -10.03 4.11
CA TYR A 440 -2.52 -9.18 4.31
C TYR A 440 -3.78 -9.79 3.69
N GLY A 441 -3.73 -10.25 2.44
CA GLY A 441 -4.85 -10.90 1.76
C GLY A 441 -5.34 -12.15 2.49
N ILE A 442 -4.41 -13.03 2.92
CA ILE A 442 -4.78 -14.25 3.67
C ILE A 442 -5.45 -13.89 5.01
N LEU A 443 -4.90 -12.93 5.75
CA LEU A 443 -5.51 -12.46 6.99
C LEU A 443 -6.89 -11.85 6.75
N LEU A 444 -7.03 -11.07 5.68
CA LEU A 444 -8.28 -10.41 5.33
C LEU A 444 -9.39 -11.44 5.07
N ASP A 445 -9.11 -12.45 4.24
CA ASP A 445 -10.07 -13.50 3.93
C ASP A 445 -10.40 -14.36 5.15
N CYS A 446 -9.40 -14.68 5.95
CA CYS A 446 -9.56 -15.37 7.24
C CYS A 446 -10.49 -14.59 8.19
N PHE A 447 -10.30 -13.29 8.35
CA PHE A 447 -11.12 -12.44 9.23
C PHE A 447 -12.53 -12.18 8.69
N ARG A 448 -12.70 -12.07 7.37
CA ARG A 448 -14.00 -11.89 6.72
C ARG A 448 -14.91 -13.08 6.95
N ASN A 449 -14.39 -14.27 6.69
CA ASN A 449 -15.23 -15.46 6.66
C ASN A 449 -15.53 -15.97 8.08
N GLN A 450 -14.78 -15.54 9.10
CA GLN A 450 -14.72 -16.20 10.41
C GLN A 450 -14.49 -17.71 10.31
N GLU A 451 -14.11 -18.17 9.12
CA GLU A 451 -13.68 -19.51 8.84
C GLU A 451 -12.21 -19.54 9.22
N TRP A 452 -11.97 -19.54 10.52
CA TRP A 452 -10.72 -19.95 11.14
C TRP A 452 -10.44 -21.45 10.91
N ARG A 453 -11.14 -22.06 9.95
CA ARG A 453 -11.01 -23.44 9.55
C ARG A 453 -9.96 -23.42 8.48
N TRP A 454 -8.90 -24.17 8.72
CA TRP A 454 -8.09 -24.67 7.62
C TRP A 454 -9.04 -25.20 6.52
N PRO A 455 -8.82 -24.91 5.23
CA PRO A 455 -9.65 -25.43 4.13
C PRO A 455 -9.43 -26.94 3.99
N CYS A 456 -9.87 -27.70 4.99
CA CYS A 456 -10.11 -29.13 4.96
C CYS A 456 -11.64 -29.24 5.04
N ASN A 457 -12.28 -29.36 3.88
CA ASN A 457 -13.72 -29.55 3.77
C ASN A 457 -14.10 -30.86 4.49
N SER A 458 -14.65 -30.77 5.69
CA SER A 458 -14.88 -31.91 6.59
C SER A 458 -16.05 -32.83 6.19
N ARG A 459 -16.64 -32.64 5.00
CA ARG A 459 -17.73 -33.50 4.50
C ARG A 459 -17.27 -34.68 3.66
N THR A 460 -16.04 -34.67 3.17
CA THR A 460 -15.42 -35.84 2.57
C THR A 460 -14.35 -36.32 3.54
N ASN A 461 -14.46 -37.56 3.99
CA ASN A 461 -13.45 -38.26 4.80
C ASN A 461 -12.16 -38.53 4.00
N GLU A 462 -11.92 -37.76 2.93
CA GLU A 462 -10.71 -37.75 2.16
C GLU A 462 -9.69 -36.96 2.95
N ARG A 463 -8.73 -37.72 3.48
CA ARG A 463 -7.57 -37.23 4.21
C ARG A 463 -6.99 -36.01 3.49
N CYS A 464 -6.63 -34.98 4.26
CA CYS A 464 -5.79 -33.88 3.79
C CYS A 464 -4.33 -34.36 3.53
N THR A 465 -4.17 -35.47 2.82
CA THR A 465 -2.88 -36.08 2.42
C THR A 465 -2.53 -35.80 0.96
N ASP A 466 -3.47 -35.38 0.13
CA ASP A 466 -3.27 -35.53 -1.33
C ASP A 466 -2.65 -34.31 -2.02
N LEU A 467 -2.15 -33.32 -1.27
CA LEU A 467 -1.19 -32.32 -1.81
C LEU A 467 0.16 -32.27 -1.09
N ILE A 468 0.36 -33.06 -0.05
CA ILE A 468 1.70 -33.34 0.50
C ILE A 468 1.69 -34.78 1.00
N GLU A 469 2.24 -35.70 0.20
CA GLU A 469 2.79 -36.95 0.73
C GLU A 469 3.87 -36.60 1.76
N LEU A 470 3.44 -36.42 3.02
CA LEU A 470 4.28 -36.62 4.18
C LEU A 470 4.40 -38.12 4.34
N ASN A 471 5.63 -38.59 4.25
CA ASN A 471 6.00 -39.98 4.49
C ASN A 471 5.50 -40.37 5.90
N PRO A 472 4.58 -41.35 6.06
CA PRO A 472 3.97 -41.69 7.34
C PRO A 472 4.96 -42.31 8.37
N HIS A 473 6.26 -42.34 8.06
CA HIS A 473 7.31 -42.88 8.91
C HIS A 473 8.19 -41.83 9.60
N GLU A 474 7.97 -40.54 9.39
CA GLU A 474 8.62 -39.50 10.21
C GLU A 474 7.67 -39.05 11.31
N ASN A 475 7.86 -39.60 12.51
CA ASN A 475 7.33 -38.97 13.73
C ASN A 475 7.79 -37.50 13.74
N PRO A 476 6.88 -36.51 13.87
CA PRO A 476 7.31 -35.15 14.13
C PRO A 476 8.16 -35.19 15.40
N ARG A 477 9.42 -34.75 15.30
CA ARG A 477 10.29 -34.68 16.47
C ARG A 477 9.61 -33.74 17.47
N PRO A 478 9.29 -34.18 18.70
CA PRO A 478 8.78 -33.28 19.71
C PRO A 478 9.81 -32.17 19.95
N GLY A 479 9.41 -30.92 19.73
CA GLY A 479 10.24 -29.73 19.99
C GLY A 479 10.75 -28.95 18.77
N ILE A 480 10.28 -29.22 17.55
CA ILE A 480 10.57 -28.36 16.39
C ILE A 480 9.25 -27.84 15.82
N CYS A 481 8.96 -26.56 16.11
CA CYS A 481 7.95 -25.78 15.39
C CYS A 481 8.66 -25.14 14.18
N ASP A 482 8.26 -25.55 12.96
CA ASP A 482 8.75 -25.00 11.68
C ASP A 482 7.71 -24.09 11.02
#